data_AF-A0A1M4T8X0-F1
#
_entry.id   AF-A0A1M4T8X0-F1
#
_cell.length_a   1.000
_cell.length_b   1.000
_cell.length_c   1.000
_cell.angle_alpha   90.00
_cell.angle_beta   90.00
_cell.angle_gamma   90.00
#
_symmetry.space_group_name_H-M   'P 1'
#
loop_
_entity.id
_entity.type
_entity.pdbx_description
1 polymer ?
#
loop_
_entity_poly.entity_id
_entity_poly.type
_entity_poly.pdbx_seq_one_letter_code
_entity_poly.pdbx_strand_id
1 'polypeptide(L)'
;MLLLSGVSEISASLVTLSVKETLVTDQNGKKTEASGLKNGMVIDVVMGEDASIAESYPGQIHGQKEIRIVGQENDVTGMYLDALKEIYQIDPGLNSGVKIMALDLSMSVNMSEAEKSALAYQWDSWLRSQSQDMDVYQKSYDELVEEGMIDTEKLYFPEGMLITIEDKEIKGDSFVFSISKWCSGLGADGLDNCKAVFEDGIGTYTKGTAWIS
;
A
#
# COMPACT_ATOMS: atom_id res chain seq x y z
N MET A 1 7.46 3.38 -14.68
CA MET A 1 7.94 4.16 -13.51
C MET A 1 7.99 3.20 -12.34
N LEU A 2 9.03 3.25 -11.51
CA LEU A 2 9.11 2.50 -10.25
C LEU A 2 8.66 3.41 -9.11
N LEU A 3 8.00 2.84 -8.11
CA LEU A 3 7.75 3.44 -6.81
C LEU A 3 8.65 2.72 -5.80
N LEU A 4 9.41 3.47 -5.02
CA LEU A 4 10.28 2.95 -3.97
C LEU A 4 9.83 3.49 -2.62
N SER A 5 9.79 2.60 -1.63
CA SER A 5 9.62 2.91 -0.21
C SER A 5 10.92 2.66 0.55
N GLY A 6 11.11 3.36 1.68
CA GLY A 6 12.20 3.06 2.61
C GLY A 6 13.56 3.61 2.18
N VAL A 7 13.58 4.83 1.61
CA VAL A 7 14.82 5.45 1.13
C VAL A 7 15.62 6.01 2.30
N SER A 8 16.76 5.41 2.61
CA SER A 8 17.54 5.66 3.83
C SER A 8 18.25 7.02 3.90
N GLU A 9 18.41 7.73 2.78
CA GLU A 9 19.24 8.94 2.68
C GLU A 9 18.46 10.24 2.39
N ILE A 10 17.13 10.19 2.34
CA ILE A 10 16.30 11.36 1.97
C ILE A 10 15.13 11.53 2.92
N SER A 11 14.61 12.76 3.02
CA SER A 11 13.45 13.09 3.86
C SER A 11 12.12 12.53 3.32
N ALA A 12 12.07 12.10 2.06
CA ALA A 12 10.86 11.54 1.45
C ALA A 12 10.73 10.05 1.78
N SER A 13 9.58 9.65 2.35
CA SER A 13 9.26 8.24 2.62
C SER A 13 9.05 7.43 1.33
N LEU A 14 8.64 8.10 0.25
CA LEU A 14 8.40 7.54 -1.07
C LEU A 14 9.09 8.34 -2.17
N VAL A 15 9.64 7.62 -3.14
CA VAL A 15 10.15 8.21 -4.39
C VAL A 15 9.73 7.41 -5.60
N THR A 16 9.72 8.08 -6.74
CA THR A 16 9.52 7.48 -8.05
C THR A 16 10.72 7.72 -8.93
N LEU A 17 10.97 6.78 -9.84
CA LEU A 17 11.98 6.93 -10.86
C LEU A 17 11.57 6.27 -12.18
N SER A 18 12.10 6.79 -13.27
CA SER A 18 12.00 6.13 -14.57
C SER A 18 13.09 5.06 -14.70
N VAL A 19 12.76 3.88 -15.22
CA VAL A 19 13.77 2.86 -15.57
C VAL A 19 14.31 3.08 -16.99
N LYS A 20 13.68 3.97 -17.77
CA LYS A 20 14.08 4.23 -19.14
C LYS A 20 15.52 4.74 -19.15
N GLU A 21 16.36 4.14 -19.99
CA GLU A 21 17.77 4.51 -20.18
C GLU A 21 18.64 4.37 -18.92
N THR A 22 18.14 3.71 -17.87
CA THR A 22 18.91 3.41 -16.65
C THR A 22 19.53 2.01 -16.75
N LEU A 23 20.80 1.86 -16.36
CA LEU A 23 21.43 0.54 -16.27
C LEU A 23 20.76 -0.25 -15.14
N VAL A 24 20.36 -1.51 -15.39
CA VAL A 24 19.89 -2.42 -14.35
C VAL A 24 20.88 -3.56 -14.18
N THR A 25 21.28 -3.85 -12.94
CA THR A 25 22.20 -4.94 -12.61
C THR A 25 21.61 -5.86 -11.54
N ASP A 26 21.97 -7.14 -11.60
CA ASP A 26 21.66 -8.10 -10.55
C ASP A 26 22.62 -7.99 -9.35
N GLN A 27 22.39 -8.82 -8.33
CA GLN A 27 23.22 -8.88 -7.11
C GLN A 27 24.70 -9.20 -7.35
N ASN A 28 25.06 -9.70 -8.53
CA ASN A 28 26.45 -9.97 -8.92
C ASN A 28 27.02 -8.86 -9.81
N GLY A 29 26.29 -7.76 -10.02
CA GLY A 29 26.68 -6.67 -10.91
C GLY A 29 26.51 -7.01 -12.40
N LYS A 30 25.84 -8.11 -12.74
CA LYS A 30 25.61 -8.48 -14.14
C LYS A 30 24.43 -7.68 -14.68
N LYS A 31 24.62 -7.08 -15.86
CA LYS A 31 23.56 -6.36 -16.58
C LYS A 31 22.35 -7.27 -16.80
N THR A 32 21.17 -6.75 -16.47
CA THR A 32 19.87 -7.38 -16.70
C THR A 32 18.91 -6.41 -17.39
N GLU A 33 17.78 -6.92 -17.85
CA GLU A 33 16.71 -6.11 -18.42
C GLU A 33 15.80 -5.53 -17.32
N ALA A 34 15.18 -4.40 -17.61
CA ALA A 34 14.19 -3.78 -16.72
C ALA A 34 12.99 -4.70 -16.43
N SER A 35 12.67 -5.63 -17.33
CA SER A 35 11.66 -6.68 -17.15
C SER A 35 11.98 -7.65 -16.02
N GLY A 36 13.24 -7.69 -15.57
CA GLY A 36 13.67 -8.48 -14.43
C GLY A 36 13.34 -7.85 -13.07
N LEU A 37 12.96 -6.56 -13.03
CA LEU A 37 12.53 -5.90 -11.80
C LEU A 37 11.15 -6.40 -11.39
N LYS A 38 11.01 -6.77 -10.12
CA LYS A 38 9.77 -7.27 -9.53
C LYS A 38 9.46 -6.49 -8.25
N ASN A 39 8.20 -6.49 -7.85
CA ASN A 39 7.82 -5.97 -6.54
C ASN A 39 8.51 -6.75 -5.42
N GLY A 40 8.73 -6.09 -4.29
CA GLY A 40 9.49 -6.64 -3.16
C GLY A 40 11.00 -6.67 -3.38
N MET A 41 11.53 -6.30 -4.56
CA MET A 41 12.98 -6.20 -4.73
C MET A 41 13.55 -5.06 -3.88
N VAL A 42 14.63 -5.37 -3.16
CA VAL A 42 15.48 -4.38 -2.50
C VAL A 42 16.52 -3.94 -3.51
N ILE A 43 16.66 -2.62 -3.70
CA ILE A 43 17.55 -2.05 -4.70
C ILE A 43 18.42 -0.92 -4.13
N ASP A 44 19.61 -0.76 -4.69
CA ASP A 44 20.37 0.49 -4.60
C ASP A 44 20.12 1.33 -5.85
N VAL A 45 19.89 2.63 -5.67
CA VAL A 45 19.83 3.61 -6.77
C VAL A 45 21.12 4.40 -6.79
N VAL A 46 21.95 4.17 -7.80
CA VAL A 46 23.22 4.88 -7.97
C VAL A 46 22.98 6.18 -8.73
N MET A 47 23.20 7.30 -8.04
CA MET A 47 22.98 8.64 -8.55
C MET A 47 24.11 9.09 -9.50
N GLY A 48 23.76 9.80 -10.57
CA GLY A 48 24.70 10.51 -11.43
C GLY A 48 25.24 11.80 -10.82
N GLU A 49 26.20 12.43 -11.50
CA GLU A 49 26.82 13.68 -11.03
C GLU A 49 25.82 14.84 -11.00
N ASP A 50 24.96 14.94 -12.01
CA ASP A 50 23.89 15.94 -12.12
C ASP A 50 22.53 15.41 -11.65
N ALA A 51 22.52 14.32 -10.88
CA ALA A 51 21.28 13.73 -10.42
C ALA A 51 20.62 14.60 -9.35
N SER A 52 19.28 14.57 -9.33
CA SER A 52 18.48 15.36 -8.38
C SER A 52 17.22 14.61 -7.99
N ILE A 53 16.60 15.07 -6.90
CA ILE A 53 15.30 14.59 -6.44
C ILE A 53 14.37 15.80 -6.40
N ALA A 54 13.30 15.75 -7.20
CA ALA A 54 12.32 16.83 -7.22
C ALA A 54 11.47 16.82 -5.94
N GLU A 55 11.30 17.99 -5.33
CA GLU A 55 10.45 18.22 -4.15
C GLU A 55 8.96 18.07 -4.53
N SER A 56 8.49 16.83 -4.49
CA SER A 56 7.13 16.41 -4.81
C SER A 56 6.76 15.22 -3.93
N TYR A 57 5.49 14.81 -3.95
CA TYR A 57 5.06 13.60 -3.26
C TYR A 57 4.36 12.65 -4.23
N PRO A 58 4.91 11.44 -4.47
CA PRO A 58 6.25 10.98 -4.08
C PRO A 58 7.36 11.85 -4.67
N GLY A 59 8.54 11.86 -4.05
CA GLY A 59 9.71 12.54 -4.64
C GLY A 59 10.08 11.94 -5.99
N GLN A 60 10.69 12.68 -6.90
CA GLN A 60 11.03 12.17 -8.24
C GLN A 60 12.54 12.18 -8.45
N ILE A 61 13.13 10.99 -8.62
CA ILE A 61 14.56 10.85 -8.92
C ILE A 61 14.80 11.09 -10.41
N HIS A 62 15.79 11.94 -10.70
CA HIS A 62 16.29 12.22 -12.04
C HIS A 62 17.81 12.05 -12.09
N GLY A 63 18.33 11.59 -13.24
CA GLY A 63 19.77 11.48 -13.48
C GLY A 63 20.45 10.26 -12.84
N GLN A 64 19.68 9.27 -12.38
CA GLN A 64 20.20 7.99 -11.91
C GLN A 64 21.00 7.26 -13.01
N LYS A 65 22.15 6.70 -12.64
CA LYS A 65 23.05 5.97 -13.54
C LYS A 65 22.74 4.47 -13.55
N GLU A 66 22.44 3.90 -12.39
CA GLU A 66 22.26 2.45 -12.22
C GLU A 66 21.18 2.16 -11.16
N ILE A 67 20.38 1.12 -11.40
CA ILE A 67 19.55 0.42 -10.42
C ILE A 67 20.20 -0.94 -10.19
N ARG A 68 20.66 -1.19 -8.96
CA ARG A 68 21.28 -2.47 -8.60
C ARG A 68 20.34 -3.26 -7.70
N ILE A 69 19.98 -4.46 -8.13
CA ILE A 69 19.19 -5.37 -7.30
C ILE A 69 20.10 -5.97 -6.24
N VAL A 70 19.77 -5.78 -4.97
CA VAL A 70 20.57 -6.26 -3.83
C VAL A 70 19.84 -7.31 -3.00
N GLY A 71 18.53 -7.49 -3.21
CA GLY A 71 17.76 -8.52 -2.53
C GLY A 71 16.34 -8.65 -3.05
N GLN A 72 15.62 -9.62 -2.47
CA GLN A 72 14.19 -9.84 -2.69
C GLN A 72 13.55 -10.05 -1.31
N GLU A 73 12.53 -9.26 -1.02
CA GLU A 73 11.65 -9.38 0.12
C GLU A 73 10.22 -9.70 -0.35
N ASN A 74 9.33 -9.95 0.61
CA ASN A 74 7.92 -10.24 0.34
C ASN A 74 7.18 -8.95 -0.04
N ASP A 75 6.48 -8.94 -1.18
CA ASP A 75 5.63 -7.83 -1.63
C ASP A 75 4.31 -7.77 -0.83
N VAL A 76 4.42 -7.50 0.48
CA VAL A 76 3.26 -7.36 1.38
C VAL A 76 2.36 -6.22 0.92
N THR A 77 2.97 -5.12 0.48
CA THR A 77 2.27 -3.94 -0.05
C THR A 77 1.39 -4.30 -1.25
N GLY A 78 1.92 -5.01 -2.25
CA GLY A 78 1.14 -5.43 -3.42
C GLY A 78 0.01 -6.40 -3.06
N MET A 79 0.28 -7.35 -2.16
CA MET A 79 -0.75 -8.29 -1.70
C MET A 79 -1.91 -7.57 -0.98
N TYR A 80 -1.62 -6.63 -0.07
CA TYR A 80 -2.67 -5.84 0.58
C TYR A 80 -3.38 -4.90 -0.39
N LEU A 81 -2.69 -4.36 -1.40
CA LEU A 81 -3.36 -3.58 -2.44
C LEU A 81 -4.41 -4.42 -3.18
N ASP A 82 -4.14 -5.70 -3.42
CA ASP A 82 -5.13 -6.61 -4.02
C ASP A 82 -6.27 -6.95 -3.05
N ALA A 83 -6.01 -7.05 -1.75
CA ALA A 83 -7.05 -7.18 -0.73
C ALA A 83 -7.94 -5.92 -0.63
N LEU A 84 -7.36 -4.71 -0.73
CA LEU A 84 -8.09 -3.44 -0.75
C LEU A 84 -9.04 -3.36 -1.96
N LYS A 85 -8.56 -3.71 -3.15
CA LYS A 85 -9.38 -3.75 -4.37
C LYS A 85 -10.54 -4.75 -4.22
N GLU A 86 -10.30 -5.88 -3.58
CA GLU A 86 -11.31 -6.91 -3.35
C GLU A 86 -12.39 -6.43 -2.38
N ILE A 87 -12.04 -5.97 -1.17
CA ILE A 87 -13.05 -5.51 -0.18
C ILE A 87 -13.86 -4.32 -0.70
N TYR A 88 -13.24 -3.45 -1.50
CA TYR A 88 -13.96 -2.34 -2.14
C TYR A 88 -15.08 -2.83 -3.08
N GLN A 89 -14.95 -4.03 -3.64
CA GLN A 89 -15.92 -4.60 -4.58
C GLN A 89 -16.95 -5.54 -3.93
N ILE A 90 -16.77 -5.99 -2.68
CA ILE A 90 -17.68 -6.95 -2.02
C ILE A 90 -19.09 -6.38 -1.87
N ASP A 91 -19.23 -5.22 -1.22
CA ASP A 91 -20.48 -4.44 -1.22
C ASP A 91 -20.28 -3.06 -1.86
N PRO A 92 -20.56 -2.89 -3.17
CA PRO A 92 -20.49 -1.60 -3.84
C PRO A 92 -21.49 -0.56 -3.32
N GLY A 93 -22.56 -0.99 -2.63
CA GLY A 93 -23.55 -0.09 -2.05
C GLY A 93 -22.95 0.83 -0.98
N LEU A 94 -21.98 0.31 -0.22
CA LEU A 94 -21.25 1.06 0.80
C LEU A 94 -20.31 2.13 0.23
N ASN A 95 -20.00 2.08 -1.07
CA ASN A 95 -19.12 3.05 -1.71
C ASN A 95 -19.89 4.30 -2.20
N SER A 96 -21.22 4.27 -2.19
CA SER A 96 -22.04 5.35 -2.73
C SER A 96 -21.98 6.60 -1.85
N GLY A 97 -21.64 7.75 -2.44
CA GLY A 97 -21.60 9.03 -1.73
C GLY A 97 -20.37 9.21 -0.83
N VAL A 98 -19.42 8.29 -0.87
CA VAL A 98 -18.14 8.40 -0.16
C VAL A 98 -17.26 9.44 -0.86
N LYS A 99 -16.72 10.37 -0.07
CA LYS A 99 -15.74 11.38 -0.50
C LYS A 99 -14.45 11.29 0.29
N ILE A 100 -14.47 10.65 1.46
CA ILE A 100 -13.34 10.49 2.35
C ILE A 100 -13.08 9.00 2.52
N MET A 101 -11.85 8.57 2.32
CA MET A 101 -11.44 7.20 2.58
C MET A 101 -10.23 7.21 3.53
N ALA A 102 -10.36 6.51 4.64
CA ALA A 102 -9.31 6.33 5.62
C ALA A 102 -8.82 4.88 5.60
N LEU A 103 -7.51 4.70 5.59
CA LEU A 103 -6.84 3.42 5.78
C LEU A 103 -6.29 3.35 7.22
N ASP A 104 -6.82 2.42 7.99
CA ASP A 104 -6.26 2.06 9.28
C ASP A 104 -5.30 0.88 9.12
N LEU A 105 -4.01 1.18 9.25
CA LEU A 105 -2.90 0.24 9.17
C LEU A 105 -2.15 0.15 10.52
N SER A 106 -2.79 0.60 11.61
CA SER A 106 -2.18 0.61 12.95
C SER A 106 -1.86 -0.80 13.45
N MET A 107 -2.68 -1.78 13.06
CA MET A 107 -2.55 -3.19 13.41
C MET A 107 -1.87 -4.05 12.33
N SER A 108 -1.35 -3.42 11.27
CA SER A 108 -0.51 -4.06 10.25
C SER A 108 0.97 -3.96 10.64
N VAL A 109 1.39 -4.78 11.61
CA VAL A 109 2.76 -4.76 12.14
C VAL A 109 3.78 -5.44 11.23
N ASN A 110 3.33 -6.15 10.19
CA ASN A 110 4.19 -6.72 9.15
C ASN A 110 4.67 -5.71 8.08
N MET A 111 4.32 -4.42 8.21
CA MET A 111 4.73 -3.35 7.29
C MET A 111 5.51 -2.27 8.03
N SER A 112 6.56 -1.75 7.39
CA SER A 112 7.19 -0.49 7.78
C SER A 112 6.30 0.71 7.45
N GLU A 113 6.55 1.86 8.10
CA GLU A 113 5.79 3.10 7.82
C GLU A 113 5.93 3.57 6.36
N ALA A 114 7.07 3.29 5.73
CA ALA A 114 7.27 3.60 4.32
C ALA A 114 6.45 2.68 3.39
N GLU A 115 6.30 1.40 3.73
CA GLU A 115 5.43 0.49 2.99
C GLU A 115 3.95 0.84 3.19
N LYS A 116 3.54 1.22 4.40
CA LYS A 116 2.18 1.72 4.66
C LYS A 116 1.88 2.97 3.83
N SER A 117 2.83 3.89 3.74
CA SER A 117 2.75 5.06 2.85
C SER A 117 2.62 4.64 1.38
N ALA A 118 3.39 3.63 0.94
CA ALA A 118 3.35 3.13 -0.43
C ALA A 118 2.00 2.47 -0.75
N LEU A 119 1.41 1.73 0.20
CA LEU A 119 0.08 1.15 0.06
C LEU A 119 -0.97 2.24 -0.09
N ALA A 120 -0.97 3.26 0.78
CA ALA A 120 -1.90 4.38 0.71
C ALA A 120 -1.79 5.13 -0.62
N TYR A 121 -0.58 5.42 -1.09
CA TYR A 121 -0.36 6.08 -2.38
C TYR A 121 -0.85 5.24 -3.58
N GLN A 122 -0.58 3.93 -3.57
CA GLN A 122 -1.03 3.05 -4.65
C GLN A 122 -2.54 2.86 -4.65
N TRP A 123 -3.14 2.80 -3.46
CA TRP A 123 -4.59 2.71 -3.31
C TRP A 123 -5.30 3.97 -3.83
N ASP A 124 -4.82 5.14 -3.41
CA ASP A 124 -5.27 6.44 -3.91
C ASP A 124 -5.12 6.57 -5.44
N SER A 125 -3.98 6.12 -5.98
CA SER A 125 -3.75 6.06 -7.42
C SER A 125 -4.70 5.11 -8.15
N TRP A 126 -5.03 3.96 -7.53
CA TRP A 126 -6.02 3.03 -8.06
C TRP A 126 -7.42 3.66 -8.07
N LEU A 127 -7.87 4.29 -6.97
CA LEU A 127 -9.16 4.98 -6.89
C LEU A 127 -9.32 6.03 -8.01
N ARG A 128 -8.30 6.88 -8.20
CA ARG A 128 -8.29 7.85 -9.30
C ARG A 128 -8.37 7.19 -10.68
N SER A 129 -7.70 6.05 -10.87
CA SER A 129 -7.80 5.29 -12.12
C SER A 129 -9.22 4.76 -12.38
N GLN A 130 -10.00 4.57 -11.31
CA GLN A 130 -11.42 4.20 -11.36
C GLN A 130 -12.36 5.41 -11.43
N SER A 131 -11.82 6.61 -11.72
CA SER A 131 -12.56 7.89 -11.72
C SER A 131 -13.28 8.17 -10.39
N GLN A 132 -12.73 7.66 -9.27
CA GLN A 132 -13.18 7.99 -7.93
C GLN A 132 -12.33 9.15 -7.41
N ASP A 133 -12.98 10.27 -7.10
CA ASP A 133 -12.34 11.46 -6.54
C ASP A 133 -12.64 11.50 -5.04
N MET A 134 -11.73 10.92 -4.26
CA MET A 134 -11.85 10.79 -2.80
C MET A 134 -10.56 11.26 -2.14
N ASP A 135 -10.70 11.93 -0.99
CA ASP A 135 -9.55 12.25 -0.15
C ASP A 135 -9.11 11.01 0.63
N VAL A 136 -7.86 10.60 0.43
CA VAL A 136 -7.27 9.41 1.07
C VAL A 136 -6.42 9.80 2.26
N TYR A 137 -6.76 9.25 3.42
CA TYR A 137 -6.03 9.44 4.68
C TYR A 137 -5.51 8.10 5.21
N GLN A 138 -4.40 8.14 5.94
CA GLN A 138 -3.96 7.03 6.77
C GLN A 138 -4.24 7.41 8.22
N LYS A 139 -5.38 6.97 8.76
CA LYS A 139 -5.85 7.29 10.12
C LYS A 139 -6.60 6.11 10.71
N SER A 140 -6.41 5.91 11.99
CA SER A 140 -7.18 4.97 12.80
C SER A 140 -8.58 5.49 13.09
N TYR A 141 -9.46 4.59 13.52
CA TYR A 141 -10.79 4.96 14.01
C TYR A 141 -10.72 6.03 15.12
N ASP A 142 -9.81 5.84 16.08
CA ASP A 142 -9.67 6.75 17.22
C ASP A 142 -9.22 8.15 16.80
N GLU A 143 -8.27 8.27 15.87
CA GLU A 143 -7.85 9.56 15.31
C GLU A 143 -9.00 10.28 14.57
N LEU A 144 -9.81 9.54 13.81
CA LEU A 144 -10.99 10.10 13.13
C LEU A 144 -12.06 10.58 14.13
N VAL A 145 -12.22 9.89 15.26
CA VAL A 145 -13.10 10.32 16.36
C VAL A 145 -12.55 11.59 17.03
N GLU A 146 -11.26 11.63 17.33
CA GLU A 146 -10.61 12.78 17.96
C GLU A 146 -10.71 14.04 17.11
N GLU A 147 -10.65 13.89 15.78
CA GLU A 147 -10.82 14.99 14.83
C GLU A 147 -12.29 15.37 14.57
N GLY A 148 -13.24 14.66 15.19
CA GLY A 148 -14.67 14.90 15.01
C GLY A 148 -15.21 14.51 13.63
N MET A 149 -14.49 13.64 12.91
CA MET A 149 -14.92 13.11 11.62
C MET A 149 -15.93 11.96 11.77
N ILE A 150 -15.90 11.24 12.89
CA ILE A 150 -16.86 10.16 13.20
C ILE A 150 -17.86 10.63 14.27
N ASP A 151 -19.14 10.47 13.97
CA ASP A 151 -20.23 10.63 14.93
C ASP A 151 -20.38 9.33 15.73
N THR A 152 -19.78 9.29 16.93
CA THR A 152 -19.79 8.09 17.79
C THR A 152 -21.15 7.81 18.41
N GLU A 153 -22.01 8.83 18.57
CA GLU A 153 -23.38 8.62 19.08
C GLU A 153 -24.25 7.90 18.03
N LYS A 154 -24.07 8.24 16.75
CA LYS A 154 -24.80 7.60 15.64
C LYS A 154 -24.06 6.41 15.01
N LEU A 155 -22.82 6.15 15.42
CA LEU A 155 -21.91 5.20 14.78
C LEU A 155 -21.84 5.44 13.27
N TYR A 156 -21.48 6.66 12.86
CA TYR A 156 -21.52 7.04 11.45
C TYR A 156 -20.28 7.83 11.05
N PHE A 157 -19.73 7.53 9.88
CA PHE A 157 -18.70 8.31 9.21
C PHE A 157 -19.33 9.11 8.06
N PRO A 158 -19.66 10.40 8.25
CA PRO A 158 -20.29 11.21 7.23
C PRO A 158 -19.46 11.28 5.95
N GLU A 159 -20.03 10.78 4.85
CA GLU A 159 -19.38 10.71 3.53
C GLU A 159 -18.03 9.99 3.55
N GLY A 160 -17.81 9.15 4.58
CA GLY A 160 -16.55 8.53 4.88
C GLY A 160 -16.61 7.01 4.84
N MET A 161 -15.46 6.42 4.59
CA MET A 161 -15.22 4.99 4.63
C MET A 161 -13.90 4.74 5.35
N LEU A 162 -13.93 3.87 6.35
CA LEU A 162 -12.74 3.35 7.00
C LEU A 162 -12.48 1.94 6.50
N ILE A 163 -11.30 1.68 5.94
CA ILE A 163 -10.83 0.32 5.67
C ILE A 163 -9.72 0.00 6.67
N THR A 164 -9.89 -1.06 7.44
CA THR A 164 -8.94 -1.52 8.45
C THR A 164 -8.30 -2.82 8.00
N ILE A 165 -6.97 -2.92 8.12
CA ILE A 165 -6.24 -4.17 7.94
C ILE A 165 -5.59 -4.54 9.28
N GLU A 166 -5.76 -5.78 9.69
CA GLU A 166 -5.13 -6.33 10.90
C GLU A 166 -4.42 -7.62 10.55
N ASP A 167 -3.16 -7.76 10.94
CA ASP A 167 -2.40 -8.99 10.78
C ASP A 167 -2.21 -9.73 12.11
N LYS A 168 -1.98 -11.04 12.00
CA LYS A 168 -1.65 -11.93 13.12
C LYS A 168 -0.94 -13.18 12.64
N GLU A 169 -0.36 -13.91 13.59
CA GLU A 169 0.30 -15.20 13.35
C GLU A 169 1.39 -15.15 12.26
N ILE A 170 2.16 -14.06 12.18
CA ILE A 170 3.25 -13.91 11.21
C ILE A 170 4.34 -14.95 11.45
N LYS A 171 4.61 -15.78 10.44
CA LYS A 171 5.56 -16.89 10.48
C LYS A 171 6.26 -17.02 9.13
N GLY A 172 7.46 -16.47 9.03
CA GLY A 172 8.25 -16.49 7.79
C GLY A 172 7.45 -15.91 6.63
N ASP A 173 7.28 -16.70 5.58
CA ASP A 173 6.58 -16.32 4.34
C ASP A 173 5.06 -16.52 4.40
N SER A 174 4.46 -16.54 5.60
CA SER A 174 3.02 -16.69 5.77
C SER A 174 2.49 -15.94 6.99
N PHE A 175 1.24 -15.49 6.91
CA PHE A 175 0.53 -14.88 8.02
C PHE A 175 -0.99 -14.97 7.83
N VAL A 176 -1.73 -14.62 8.87
CA VAL A 176 -3.19 -14.47 8.81
C VAL A 176 -3.51 -12.99 8.90
N PHE A 177 -4.49 -12.51 8.14
CA PHE A 177 -4.97 -11.15 8.26
C PHE A 177 -6.50 -11.08 8.17
N SER A 178 -7.05 -9.99 8.67
CA SER A 178 -8.43 -9.59 8.44
C SER A 178 -8.44 -8.23 7.75
N ILE A 179 -9.47 -7.99 6.94
CA ILE A 179 -9.72 -6.71 6.31
C ILE A 179 -11.21 -6.39 6.41
N SER A 180 -11.53 -5.16 6.82
CA SER A 180 -12.91 -4.69 6.95
C SER A 180 -13.07 -3.32 6.34
N LYS A 181 -14.28 -3.02 5.89
CA LYS A 181 -14.70 -1.73 5.35
C LYS A 181 -15.93 -1.29 6.13
N TRP A 182 -15.89 -0.09 6.69
CA TRP A 182 -16.90 0.44 7.60
C TRP A 182 -17.28 1.87 7.21
N CYS A 183 -18.57 2.12 7.05
CA CYS A 183 -19.12 3.46 6.83
C CYS A 183 -20.05 3.87 7.99
N SER A 184 -20.71 2.90 8.63
CA SER A 184 -21.63 3.14 9.74
C SER A 184 -21.90 1.88 10.56
N GLY A 185 -22.61 2.01 11.68
CA GLY A 185 -23.04 0.89 12.53
C GLY A 185 -23.99 -0.11 11.86
N LEU A 186 -24.53 0.20 10.68
CA LEU A 186 -25.36 -0.70 9.86
C LEU A 186 -24.82 -0.85 8.42
N GLY A 187 -23.56 -0.48 8.21
CA GLY A 187 -22.93 -0.49 6.90
C GLY A 187 -21.48 -0.84 7.02
N ALA A 188 -21.21 -2.14 7.08
CA ALA A 188 -19.86 -2.68 7.08
C ALA A 188 -19.81 -4.07 6.43
N ASP A 189 -18.66 -4.40 5.86
CA ASP A 189 -18.34 -5.73 5.33
C ASP A 189 -16.88 -6.07 5.59
N GLY A 190 -16.53 -7.34 5.49
CA GLY A 190 -15.17 -7.77 5.79
C GLY A 190 -14.86 -9.21 5.41
N LEU A 191 -13.58 -9.52 5.48
CA LEU A 191 -13.01 -10.84 5.34
C LEU A 191 -12.15 -11.14 6.58
N ASP A 192 -12.57 -12.12 7.38
CA ASP A 192 -11.85 -12.51 8.59
C ASP A 192 -10.98 -13.74 8.36
N ASN A 193 -9.75 -13.71 8.88
CA ASN A 193 -8.82 -14.85 8.84
C ASN A 193 -8.42 -15.28 7.42
N CYS A 194 -8.20 -14.31 6.52
CA CYS A 194 -7.51 -14.54 5.26
C CYS A 194 -6.11 -15.09 5.52
N LYS A 195 -5.64 -16.03 4.68
CA LYS A 195 -4.33 -16.66 4.83
C LYS A 195 -3.41 -16.24 3.71
N ALA A 196 -2.37 -15.47 4.05
CA ALA A 196 -1.35 -15.01 3.12
C ALA A 196 -0.18 -16.01 3.07
N VAL A 197 0.34 -16.25 1.87
CA VAL A 197 1.55 -17.04 1.60
C VAL A 197 2.36 -16.36 0.51
N PHE A 198 3.68 -16.33 0.68
CA PHE A 198 4.63 -15.79 -0.27
C PHE A 198 5.48 -16.89 -0.88
N GLU A 199 5.62 -16.85 -2.20
CA GLU A 199 6.53 -17.69 -2.96
C GLU A 199 7.39 -16.79 -3.85
N ASP A 200 8.72 -16.88 -3.72
CA ASP A 200 9.68 -16.02 -4.42
C ASP A 200 9.38 -14.51 -4.30
N GLY A 201 8.95 -14.08 -3.10
CA GLY A 201 8.60 -12.69 -2.79
C GLY A 201 7.21 -12.25 -3.28
N ILE A 202 6.48 -13.11 -4.00
CA ILE A 202 5.15 -12.80 -4.52
C ILE A 202 4.08 -13.32 -3.56
N GLY A 203 3.27 -12.41 -3.04
CA GLY A 203 2.19 -12.73 -2.11
C GLY A 203 0.91 -13.15 -2.81
N THR A 204 0.30 -14.22 -2.33
CA THR A 204 -1.10 -14.57 -2.62
C THR A 204 -1.84 -14.83 -1.31
N TYR A 205 -3.16 -14.81 -1.34
CA TYR A 205 -3.94 -15.17 -0.16
C TYR A 205 -5.19 -15.97 -0.49
N THR A 206 -5.59 -16.82 0.46
CA THR A 206 -6.91 -17.47 0.44
C THR A 206 -7.88 -16.67 1.29
N LYS A 207 -9.06 -16.38 0.73
CA LYS A 207 -10.13 -15.65 1.44
C LYS A 207 -10.58 -16.42 2.68
N GLY A 208 -10.73 -15.68 3.76
CA GLY A 208 -11.28 -16.18 5.00
C GLY A 208 -12.81 -16.17 5.01
N THR A 209 -13.39 -15.90 6.17
CA THR A 209 -14.85 -15.81 6.35
C THR A 209 -15.34 -14.43 5.94
N ALA A 210 -16.23 -14.36 4.95
CA ALA A 210 -16.86 -13.10 4.56
C ALA A 210 -18.05 -12.78 5.46
N TRP A 211 -18.25 -11.50 5.76
CA TRP A 211 -19.40 -10.99 6.49
C TRP A 211 -19.87 -9.64 5.93
N ILE A 212 -21.16 -9.35 6.13
CA ILE A 212 -21.82 -8.07 5.83
C ILE A 212 -22.71 -7.77 7.04
N SER A 213 -22.68 -6.53 7.52
CA SER A 213 -23.39 -6.04 8.72
C SER A 213 -24.08 -4.71 8.48
#